data_AF-C7D9R6-F1
#
_entry.id   AF-C7D9R6-F1
#
_cell.length_a   1.000
_cell.length_b   1.000
_cell.length_c   1.000
_cell.angle_alpha   90.00
_cell.angle_beta   90.00
_cell.angle_gamma   90.00
#
_symmetry.space_group_name_H-M   'P 1'
#
loop_
_entity.id
_entity.type
_entity.pdbx_description
1 polymer ?
#
loop_
_entity_poly.entity_id
_entity_poly.type
_entity_poly.pdbx_seq_one_letter_code
_entity_poly.pdbx_strand_id
1 'polypeptide(L)' 'MQDEATSVTFKDPKRQAAKMIARTMWMRKFKESNPEADNEAVAEAWQADRAEWIKYASAGVKTMERNGLTITAVDDQ' A
#
# COMPACT_ATOMS: atom_id res chain seq x y z
N MET A 1 32.59 13.02 -4.60
CA MET A 1 31.14 13.21 -4.72
C MET A 1 30.51 11.95 -4.15
N GLN A 2 30.03 12.02 -2.90
CA GLN A 2 29.27 10.93 -2.30
C GLN A 2 27.81 11.20 -2.67
N ASP A 3 27.22 10.30 -3.44
CA ASP A 3 25.77 10.28 -3.63
C ASP A 3 25.15 9.90 -2.29
N GLU A 4 24.66 10.91 -1.56
CA GLU A 4 23.80 10.68 -0.40
C GLU A 4 22.50 10.05 -0.90
N ALA A 5 22.46 8.72 -0.92
CA ALA A 5 21.23 7.98 -1.04
C ALA A 5 20.29 8.52 0.03
N THR A 6 19.25 9.25 -0.39
CA THR A 6 18.24 9.78 0.51
C THR A 6 17.53 8.58 1.11
N SER A 7 18.00 8.13 2.28
CA SER A 7 17.35 7.09 3.08
C SER A 7 15.96 7.58 3.45
N VAL A 8 14.96 7.16 2.69
CA VAL A 8 13.56 7.37 3.04
C VAL A 8 13.22 6.32 4.08
N THR A 9 13.59 6.57 5.33
CA THR A 9 13.13 5.76 6.45
C THR A 9 11.62 5.97 6.56
N PHE A 10 10.85 4.96 6.15
CA PHE A 10 9.40 5.01 6.28
C PHE A 10 9.04 5.07 7.77
N LYS A 11 8.55 6.23 8.24
CA LYS A 11 8.15 6.48 9.64
C LYS A 11 7.15 5.46 10.22
N ASP A 12 6.50 4.67 9.35
CA ASP A 12 5.58 3.59 9.72
C ASP A 12 5.54 2.52 8.61
N PRO A 13 6.37 1.46 8.66
CA PRO A 13 6.41 0.40 7.66
C PRO A 13 5.08 -0.35 7.57
N LYS A 14 4.31 -0.40 8.66
CA LYS A 14 3.02 -1.09 8.72
C LYS A 14 1.95 -0.34 7.95
N ARG A 15 1.91 0.99 8.12
CA ARG A 15 1.02 1.85 7.33
C ARG A 15 1.38 1.82 5.86
N GLN A 16 2.65 1.73 5.50
CA GLN A 16 3.06 1.60 4.10
C GLN A 16 2.65 0.25 3.51
N ALA A 17 2.88 -0.84 4.23
CA ALA A 17 2.42 -2.16 3.82
C ALA A 17 0.89 -2.19 3.65
N ALA A 18 0.13 -1.61 4.58
CA ALA A 18 -1.32 -1.51 4.46
C ALA A 18 -1.74 -0.71 3.21
N LYS A 19 -1.09 0.42 2.90
CA LYS A 19 -1.36 1.19 1.67
C LYS A 19 -1.06 0.40 0.41
N MET A 20 0.07 -0.31 0.37
CA MET A 20 0.47 -1.14 -0.77
C MET A 20 -0.52 -2.28 -0.99
N ILE A 21 -0.84 -3.04 0.07
CA ILE A 21 -1.82 -4.13 0.02
C ILE A 21 -3.17 -3.59 -0.47
N ALA A 22 -3.65 -2.50 0.13
CA ALA A 22 -4.90 -1.86 -0.25
C ALA A 22 -4.91 -1.47 -1.74
N ARG A 23 -3.87 -0.80 -2.21
CA ARG A 23 -3.77 -0.33 -3.60
C ARG A 23 -3.74 -1.50 -4.58
N THR A 24 -2.97 -2.55 -4.28
CA THR A 24 -2.84 -3.73 -5.14
C THR A 24 -4.16 -4.50 -5.26
N MET A 25 -4.82 -4.76 -4.13
CA MET A 25 -6.10 -5.48 -4.13
C MET A 25 -7.21 -4.67 -4.80
N TRP A 26 -7.28 -3.37 -4.49
CA TRP A 26 -8.24 -2.47 -5.14
C TRP A 26 -8.00 -2.39 -6.64
N MET A 27 -6.75 -2.20 -7.09
CA MET A 27 -6.42 -2.05 -8.51
C MET A 27 -6.85 -3.27 -9.31
N ARG A 28 -6.61 -4.47 -8.79
CA ARG A 28 -7.04 -5.71 -9.42
C ARG A 28 -8.55 -5.72 -9.62
N LYS A 29 -9.32 -5.49 -8.55
CA LYS A 29 -10.79 -5.48 -8.60
C LYS A 29 -11.33 -4.38 -9.51
N PHE A 30 -10.72 -3.20 -9.47
CA PHE A 30 -11.10 -2.05 -10.28
C PHE A 30 -10.91 -2.33 -11.77
N LYS A 31 -9.75 -2.87 -12.17
CA LYS A 31 -9.46 -3.22 -13.57
C LYS A 31 -10.27 -4.40 -14.09
N GLU A 32 -10.61 -5.37 -13.22
CA GLU A 32 -11.54 -6.45 -13.56
C GLU A 32 -12.93 -5.91 -13.94
N SER A 33 -13.38 -4.83 -13.30
CA SER A 33 -14.69 -4.20 -13.57
C SER A 33 -14.61 -3.08 -14.63
N ASN A 34 -13.44 -2.48 -14.82
CA ASN A 34 -13.19 -1.33 -15.69
C ASN A 34 -11.92 -1.58 -16.53
N PRO A 35 -11.96 -2.52 -17.48
CA PRO A 35 -10.77 -2.91 -18.25
C PRO A 35 -10.22 -1.77 -19.14
N GLU A 36 -11.08 -0.81 -19.52
CA GLU A 36 -10.72 0.33 -20.37
C GLU A 36 -10.39 1.60 -19.57
N ALA A 37 -10.43 1.57 -18.24
CA ALA A 37 -10.16 2.75 -17.44
C ALA A 37 -8.72 3.24 -17.63
N ASP A 38 -8.58 4.53 -17.92
CA ASP A 38 -7.30 5.20 -18.04
C ASP A 38 -6.71 5.55 -16.66
N ASN A 39 -5.52 6.17 -16.67
CA ASN A 39 -4.81 6.51 -15.44
C ASN A 39 -5.53 7.58 -14.61
N GLU A 40 -6.30 8.47 -15.25
CA GLU A 40 -7.03 9.55 -14.57
C GLU A 40 -8.24 8.96 -13.83
N ALA A 41 -9.05 8.16 -14.52
CA ALA A 41 -10.16 7.42 -13.93
C ALA A 41 -9.70 6.51 -12.77
N VAL A 42 -8.56 5.84 -12.93
CA VAL A 42 -7.92 5.04 -11.87
C VAL A 42 -7.51 5.91 -10.67
N ALA A 43 -6.99 7.12 -10.90
CA ALA A 43 -6.57 8.00 -9.83
C ALA A 43 -7.78 8.54 -9.05
N GLU A 44 -8.81 9.01 -9.74
CA GLU A 44 -10.04 9.53 -9.16
C GLU A 44 -10.78 8.47 -8.34
N ALA A 45 -10.99 7.29 -8.93
CA ALA A 45 -11.67 6.20 -8.24
C ALA A 45 -10.87 5.74 -7.01
N TRP A 46 -9.53 5.73 -7.09
CA TRP A 46 -8.70 5.45 -5.92
C TRP A 46 -8.85 6.51 -4.83
N GLN A 47 -8.97 7.81 -5.15
CA GLN A 47 -9.16 8.85 -4.13
C GLN A 47 -10.45 8.65 -3.33
N ALA A 48 -11.52 8.22 -4.00
CA ALA A 48 -12.80 7.92 -3.35
C ALA A 48 -12.71 6.70 -2.42
N ASP A 49 -12.05 5.63 -2.88
CA ASP A 49 -12.08 4.33 -2.20
C ASP A 49 -10.94 4.12 -1.19
N ARG A 50 -9.82 4.84 -1.33
CA ARG A 50 -8.56 4.53 -0.61
C ARG A 50 -8.72 4.40 0.90
N ALA A 51 -9.54 5.22 1.53
CA ALA A 51 -9.67 5.24 2.98
C ALA A 51 -10.25 3.92 3.51
N GLU A 52 -11.26 3.39 2.81
CA GLU A 52 -11.90 2.13 3.17
C GLU A 52 -10.96 0.94 2.94
N TRP A 53 -10.29 0.90 1.79
CA TRP A 53 -9.36 -0.18 1.47
C TRP A 53 -8.13 -0.20 2.39
N ILE A 54 -7.59 0.97 2.74
CA ILE A 54 -6.50 1.08 3.72
C ILE A 54 -6.95 0.57 5.10
N LYS A 55 -8.20 0.82 5.50
CA LYS A 55 -8.76 0.31 6.77
C LYS A 55 -8.80 -1.22 6.77
N TYR A 56 -9.28 -1.86 5.71
CA TYR A 56 -9.30 -3.33 5.59
C TYR A 56 -7.88 -3.91 5.58
N ALA A 57 -6.98 -3.33 4.79
CA ALA A 57 -5.59 -3.78 4.74
C ALA A 57 -4.89 -3.62 6.10
N SER A 58 -5.16 -2.54 6.84
CA SER A 58 -4.62 -2.33 8.18
C SER A 58 -5.11 -3.39 9.17
N ALA A 59 -6.37 -3.84 9.07
CA ALA A 59 -6.88 -4.95 9.87
C ALA A 59 -6.20 -6.28 9.49
N GLY A 60 -5.90 -6.49 8.21
CA GLY A 60 -5.08 -7.61 7.73
C GLY A 60 -3.68 -7.61 8.33
N VAL A 61 -2.99 -6.47 8.28
CA VAL A 61 -1.65 -6.29 8.88
C VAL A 61 -1.67 -6.60 10.38
N LYS A 62 -2.66 -6.09 11.13
CA LYS A 62 -2.81 -6.42 12.56
C LYS A 62 -3.05 -7.91 12.81
N THR A 63 -3.69 -8.60 11.88
CA THR A 63 -3.91 -10.05 11.99
C THR A 63 -2.62 -10.82 11.73
N MET A 64 -1.82 -10.38 10.76
CA MET A 64 -0.48 -10.92 10.53
C MET A 64 0.40 -10.77 11.80
N GLU A 65 0.40 -9.58 12.42
CA GLU A 65 1.12 -9.34 13.68
C GLU A 65 0.67 -10.27 14.81
N ARG A 66 -0.65 -10.45 14.98
CA ARG A 66 -1.20 -11.39 15.98
C ARG A 66 -0.80 -12.84 15.73
N ASN A 67 -0.53 -13.20 14.49
CA ASN A 67 -0.10 -14.55 14.09
C ASN A 67 1.44 -14.69 14.06
N GLY A 68 2.18 -13.72 14.59
CA GLY A 68 3.64 -13.79 14.72
C GLY A 68 4.42 -13.29 13.49
N LEU A 69 3.76 -12.70 12.49
CA LEU A 69 4.42 -12.07 11.34
C LEU A 69 4.69 -10.59 11.64
N THR A 70 5.95 -10.15 11.53
CA THR A 70 6.32 -8.74 11.70
C THR A 70 6.64 -8.10 10.37
N ILE A 71 6.15 -6.88 10.14
CA ILE A 71 6.49 -6.06 8.97
C ILE A 71 7.56 -5.07 9.39
N THR A 72 8.76 -5.23 8.86
CA THR A 72 9.90 -4.33 9.06
C THR A 72 10.27 -3.66 7.74
N ALA A 73 10.80 -2.43 7.82
CA ALA A 73 11.54 -1.88 6.69
C ALA A 73 12.83 -2.70 6.55
N VAL A 74 13.20 -3.06 5.32
CA VAL A 74 14.54 -3.57 5.04
C VAL A 74 15.39 -2.32 4.80
N ASP A 75 16.32 -2.05 5.72
CA ASP A 75 17.42 -1.14 5.42
C ASP A 75 18.38 -1.93 4.53
N ASP A 76 18.40 -1.62 3.23
CA ASP A 76 19.47 -2.07 2.35
C ASP A 76 20.74 -1.30 2.78
N GLN A 77 21.61 -1.97 3.56
CA GLN A 77 22.95 -1.49 3.91
C GLN A 77 23.91 -1.59 2.73
#